data_AF-A0A2A2ZB06-F1
#
_entry.id   AF-A0A2A2ZB06-F1
#
_cell.length_a   1.000
_cell.length_b   1.000
_cell.length_c   1.000
_cell.angle_alpha   90.00
_cell.angle_beta   90.00
_cell.angle_gamma   90.00
#
_symmetry.space_group_name_H-M   'P 1'
#
loop_
_entity.id
_entity.type
_entity.pdbx_description
1 polymer ?
#
loop_
_entity_poly.entity_id
_entity_poly.type
_entity_poly.pdbx_seq_one_letter_code
_entity_poly.pdbx_strand_id
1 'polypeptide(L)' 'MDSELAAMWAYVDVRSRRLSPADRAAVRNAIASGVLEGAVPALASIDLLVEFADGDITFEQYRARVLNDVPQHREINEHS' A
#
# COMPACT_ATOMS: atom_id res chain seq x y z
N MET A 1 14.49 -6.31 -11.50
CA MET A 1 13.97 -5.24 -10.63
C MET A 1 13.28 -4.16 -11.44
N ASP A 2 13.94 -3.51 -12.40
CA ASP A 2 13.33 -2.41 -13.17
C ASP A 2 12.01 -2.77 -13.86
N SER A 3 11.91 -3.95 -14.48
CA SER A 3 10.68 -4.40 -15.13
C SER A 3 9.53 -4.69 -14.16
N GLU A 4 9.83 -5.16 -12.95
CA GLU A 4 8.83 -5.47 -11.91
C GLU A 4 8.32 -4.18 -11.28
N LEU A 5 9.22 -3.24 -11.00
CA LEU A 5 8.86 -1.91 -10.52
C LEU A 5 8.03 -1.15 -11.56
N ALA A 6 8.38 -1.25 -12.85
CA ALA A 6 7.58 -0.67 -13.93
C ALA A 6 6.18 -1.30 -14.01
N ALA A 7 6.07 -2.62 -13.87
CA ALA A 7 4.78 -3.32 -13.84
C ALA A 7 3.92 -2.91 -12.63
N MET A 8 4.53 -2.76 -11.45
CA MET A 8 3.87 -2.24 -10.25
C MET A 8 3.33 -0.82 -10.48
N TRP A 9 4.12 0.08 -11.07
CA TRP A 9 3.65 1.44 -11.37
C TRP A 9 2.50 1.46 -12.39
N ALA A 10 2.56 0.61 -13.42
CA ALA A 10 1.45 0.44 -14.35
C ALA A 10 0.19 -0.06 -13.64
N TYR A 11 0.32 -0.97 -12.67
CA TYR A 11 -0.79 -1.43 -11.85
C TYR A 11 -1.40 -0.29 -11.01
N VAL A 12 -0.58 0.53 -10.35
CA VAL A 12 -1.02 1.70 -9.59
C VAL A 12 -1.82 2.65 -10.49
N ASP A 13 -1.33 2.93 -11.69
CA ASP A 13 -1.99 3.84 -12.63
C ASP A 13 -3.34 3.29 -13.10
N VAL A 14 -3.41 2.00 -13.42
CA VAL A 14 -4.67 1.34 -13.80
C VAL A 14 -5.67 1.36 -12.65
N ARG A 15 -5.23 1.03 -11.44
CA ARG A 15 -6.13 0.87 -10.30
C ARG A 15 -6.66 2.20 -9.77
N SER A 16 -5.82 3.23 -9.76
CA SER A 16 -6.17 4.57 -9.30
C SER A 16 -6.90 5.42 -10.33
N ARG A 17 -7.08 4.95 -11.58
CA ARG A 17 -7.66 5.74 -12.69
C ARG A 17 -9.01 6.41 -12.37
N ARG A 18 -9.82 5.79 -11.52
CA ARG A 18 -11.16 6.26 -11.11
C ARG A 18 -11.12 7.42 -10.10
N LEU A 19 -10.01 7.58 -9.38
CA LEU A 19 -9.87 8.58 -8.33
C LEU A 19 -9.76 9.99 -8.94
N SER A 20 -10.02 11.01 -8.10
CA SER A 20 -9.75 12.39 -8.47
C SER A 20 -8.26 12.60 -8.77
N PRO A 21 -7.88 13.63 -9.57
CA PRO A 21 -6.46 13.91 -9.83
C PRO A 21 -5.62 14.10 -8.55
N ALA A 22 -6.19 14.71 -7.51
CA ALA A 22 -5.52 14.91 -6.23
C ALA A 22 -5.26 13.58 -5.50
N ASP A 23 -6.28 12.71 -5.45
CA ASP A 23 -6.18 11.41 -4.77
C ASP A 23 -5.25 10.45 -5.50
N ARG A 24 -5.23 10.47 -6.85
CA ARG A 24 -4.24 9.72 -7.64
C ARG A 24 -2.81 10.13 -7.30
N ALA A 25 -2.56 11.44 -7.17
CA ALA A 25 -1.26 11.95 -6.78
C ALA A 25 -0.89 11.53 -5.35
N ALA A 26 -1.83 11.58 -4.42
CA ALA A 26 -1.62 11.12 -3.04
C ALA A 26 -1.25 9.63 -2.98
N VAL A 27 -1.98 8.76 -3.68
CA VAL A 27 -1.67 7.32 -3.76
C VAL A 27 -0.28 7.07 -4.35
N ARG A 28 0.05 7.73 -5.48
CA ARG A 28 1.38 7.59 -6.08
C ARG A 28 2.50 8.04 -5.15
N ASN A 29 2.32 9.16 -4.44
CA ASN A 29 3.32 9.68 -3.52
C ASN A 29 3.53 8.76 -2.31
N ALA A 30 2.46 8.20 -1.75
CA ALA A 30 2.55 7.26 -0.63
C ALA A 30 3.35 6.00 -1.02
N ILE A 31 3.07 5.43 -2.21
CA ILE A 31 3.81 4.28 -2.72
C ILE A 31 5.26 4.65 -3.05
N ALA A 32 5.49 5.83 -3.63
CA ALA A 32 6.83 6.29 -3.97
C ALA A 32 7.70 6.46 -2.72
N SER A 33 7.14 6.97 -1.61
CA SER A 33 7.86 7.05 -0.33
C SER A 33 8.33 5.66 0.12
N GLY A 34 7.43 4.66 0.12
CA GLY A 34 7.78 3.29 0.48
C GLY A 34 8.86 2.69 -0.42
N VAL A 35 8.77 2.91 -1.74
CA VAL A 35 9.78 2.44 -2.70
C VAL A 35 11.14 3.07 -2.44
N LEU A 36 11.19 4.37 -2.14
CA LEU A 36 12.44 5.06 -1.78
C LEU A 36 13.03 4.55 -0.46
N GLU A 37 12.19 4.08 0.46
CA GLU A 37 12.58 3.42 1.70
C GLU A 37 12.95 1.93 1.52
N GLY A 38 12.87 1.41 0.28
CA GLY A 38 13.22 0.03 -0.07
C GLY A 38 12.06 -0.98 0.01
N ALA A 39 10.83 -0.53 0.24
CA ALA A 39 9.64 -1.38 0.23
C ALA A 39 9.04 -1.50 -1.17
N VAL A 40 8.67 -2.73 -1.57
CA VAL A 40 7.84 -2.98 -2.75
C VAL A 40 6.49 -3.50 -2.26
N PRO A 41 5.43 -2.67 -2.26
CA PRO A 41 4.14 -3.10 -1.74
C PRO A 41 3.52 -4.19 -2.61
N ALA A 42 2.89 -5.17 -1.96
CA ALA A 42 2.10 -6.18 -2.64
C ALA A 42 0.87 -5.54 -3.33
N LEU A 43 0.35 -6.20 -4.37
CA LEU A 43 -0.81 -5.70 -5.11
C LEU A 43 -2.03 -5.48 -4.20
N ALA A 44 -2.26 -6.39 -3.24
CA ALA A 44 -3.34 -6.26 -2.25
C ALA A 44 -3.20 -4.99 -1.38
N SER A 45 -1.98 -4.61 -1.00
CA SER A 45 -1.74 -3.38 -0.24
C SER A 45 -2.00 -2.13 -1.08
N ILE A 46 -1.70 -2.18 -2.38
CA ILE A 46 -2.02 -1.11 -3.34
C ILE A 46 -3.54 -0.98 -3.49
N ASP A 47 -4.26 -2.09 -3.65
CA ASP A 47 -5.72 -2.10 -3.74
C ASP A 47 -6.37 -1.51 -2.50
N LEU A 48 -5.89 -1.90 -1.32
CA LEU A 48 -6.38 -1.40 -0.04
C LEU A 48 -6.17 0.11 0.12
N LEU A 49 -5.02 0.63 -0.31
CA LEU A 49 -4.75 2.06 -0.31
C LEU A 49 -5.67 2.82 -1.28
N VAL A 50 -5.96 2.24 -2.45
CA VAL A 50 -6.88 2.84 -3.43
C VAL A 50 -8.33 2.81 -2.94
N GLU A 51 -8.77 1.76 -2.23
CA GLU A 51 -10.09 1.71 -1.57
C GLU A 51 -10.22 2.84 -0.55
N PHE A 52 -9.18 3.05 0.27
CA PHE A 52 -9.17 4.15 1.23
C PHE A 52 -9.21 5.52 0.53
N ALA A 53 -8.40 5.72 -0.52
CA ALA A 53 -8.35 6.97 -1.26
C ALA A 53 -9.66 7.28 -2.03
N ASP A 54 -10.43 6.26 -2.43
CA ASP A 54 -11.76 6.45 -3.05
C ASP A 54 -12.86 6.73 -2.02
N GLY A 55 -12.56 6.59 -0.72
CA GLY A 55 -13.55 6.68 0.35
C GLY A 55 -14.43 5.44 0.50
N ASP A 56 -14.10 4.33 -0.18
CA ASP A 56 -14.82 3.04 -0.05
C ASP A 56 -14.69 2.47 1.38
N ILE A 57 -13.58 2.80 2.06
CA ILE A 57 -13.32 2.43 3.46
C ILE A 57 -12.83 3.64 4.25
N THR A 58 -13.08 3.62 5.56
CA THR A 58 -12.55 4.64 6.47
C THR A 58 -11.08 4.40 6.78
N PHE A 59 -10.39 5.43 7.29
CA PHE A 59 -9.02 5.29 7.77
C PHE A 59 -8.87 4.21 8.86
N GLU A 60 -9.85 4.08 9.76
CA GLU A 60 -9.83 3.05 10.81
C GLU A 60 -9.92 1.63 10.22
N GLN A 61 -10.76 1.43 9.20
CA GLN A 61 -10.86 0.16 8.49
C GLN A 61 -9.58 -0.16 7.70
N TYR A 62 -9.01 0.84 7.03
CA TYR A 62 -7.71 0.74 6.36
C TYR A 62 -6.62 0.30 7.34
N ARG A 63 -6.48 1.04 8.46
CA ARG A 63 -5.50 0.77 9.51
C ARG A 63 -5.64 -0.64 10.09
N ALA A 64 -6.86 -1.06 10.39
CA ALA A 64 -7.12 -2.39 10.93
C ALA A 64 -6.67 -3.50 9.97
N ARG A 65 -6.93 -3.35 8.66
CA ARG A 65 -6.51 -4.33 7.65
C ARG A 65 -4.99 -4.36 7.49
N VAL A 66 -4.33 -3.20 7.43
CA VAL A 66 -2.86 -3.12 7.37
C VAL A 66 -2.22 -3.82 8.57
N LEU A 67 -2.73 -3.57 9.79
CA LEU A 67 -2.17 -4.18 11.00
C LEU A 67 -2.41 -5.70 11.09
N ASN A 68 -3.46 -6.21 10.46
CA ASN A 68 -3.73 -7.66 10.38
C ASN A 68 -2.85 -8.36 9.34
N ASP A 69 -2.43 -7.67 8.29
CA ASP A 69 -1.56 -8.20 7.23
C ASP A 69 -0.07 -8.21 7.62
N VAL A 70 0.35 -7.44 8.62
CA VAL A 70 1.71 -7.53 9.16
C VAL A 70 1.84 -8.84 9.92
N PRO A 71 2.74 -9.78 9.52
CA PRO A 71 3.03 -10.95 10.33
C PRO A 71 3.45 -10.47 11.71
N GLN A 72 2.73 -10.89 12.76
CA GLN A 72 3.17 -10.64 14.12
C GLN A 72 4.51 -11.36 14.29
N HIS A 73 5.62 -10.65 14.16
CA HIS A 73 6.92 -11.14 14.61
C HIS A 73 6.91 -11.17 16.13
N ARG A 74 6.24 -12.19 16.69
CA ARG A 74 6.28 -12.52 18.12
C ARG A 74 7.50 -13.40 18.36
N GLU A 75 8.68 -12.80 18.33
CA GLU A 75 9.82 -13.33 19.08
C GLU A 75 9.91 -12.56 20.40
N ILE A 76 9.12 -12.99 21.37
CA ILE A 76 9.46 -12.76 22.77
C ILE A 76 10.35 -13.95 23.15
N ASN A 77 11.66 -13.79 22.98
CA ASN A 77 12.62 -14.69 23.60
C ASN A 77 12.61 -14.42 25.11
N GLU A 78 11.65 -15.00 25.81
CA GLU A 78 11.68 -15.18 27.26
C GLU A 78 12.22 -16.59 27.57
N HIS A 79 13.51 -16.83 27.34
CA HIS A 79 14.22 -17.93 27.98
C HIS A 79 15.71 -17.62 28.06
N SER A 80 16.14 -17.06 29.20
CA SER A 80 17.12 -17.68 30.12
C SER A 80 17.57 -16.71 31.20
#